data_AF-A0A454CPF4-F1
#
_entry.id   AF-A0A454CPF4-F1
#
_cell.length_a   1.000
_cell.length_b   1.000
_cell.length_c   1.000
_cell.angle_alpha   90.00
_cell.angle_beta   90.00
_cell.angle_gamma   90.00
#
_symmetry.space_group_name_H-M   'P 1'
#
loop_
_entity.id
_entity.type
_entity.pdbx_description
1 polymer ?
#
loop_
_entity_poly.entity_id
_entity_poly.type
_entity_poly.pdbx_seq_one_letter_code
_entity_poly.pdbx_strand_id
1 'polypeptide(L)'
;ALKHVRSEKDPYTLMRMIDVNVFNTDKTIQQSIDAGAKKYFCVSTDKAANPVNMMGASKRIMEMFLMRKSEQMAISTARFANVAFSDGSLLHGFNQRIQKRQPIVAPNDIKRYFVTPQESGELCLMSCIFGENRDIFFPKLSEALHL
;
A
#
# COMPACT_ATOMS: atom_id res chain seq x y z
N ALA A 1 -5.29 -2.46 -5.77
CA ALA A 1 -3.92 -2.11 -6.24
C ALA A 1 -3.21 -3.36 -6.74
N LEU A 2 -2.42 -3.24 -7.81
CA LEU A 2 -1.42 -4.27 -8.15
C LEU A 2 -0.17 -4.01 -7.30
N LYS A 3 0.13 -4.95 -6.39
CA LYS A 3 1.13 -4.77 -5.32
C LYS A 3 2.38 -5.65 -5.43
N HIS A 4 2.39 -6.63 -6.34
CA HIS A 4 3.51 -7.54 -6.48
C HIS A 4 4.54 -6.97 -7.46
N VAL A 5 5.80 -6.87 -7.04
CA VAL A 5 6.92 -6.42 -7.91
C VAL A 5 7.05 -7.29 -9.18
N ARG A 6 6.71 -8.57 -9.10
CA ARG A 6 6.69 -9.47 -10.28
C ARG A 6 5.67 -9.08 -11.36
N SER A 7 4.78 -8.13 -11.10
CA SER A 7 3.86 -7.60 -12.11
C SER A 7 4.55 -6.71 -13.14
N GLU A 8 5.86 -6.47 -12.99
CA GLU A 8 6.72 -5.75 -13.94
C GLU A 8 7.27 -6.63 -15.06
N LYS A 9 6.92 -7.92 -15.06
CA LYS A 9 7.46 -8.92 -15.98
C LYS A 9 7.18 -8.65 -17.45
N ASP A 10 6.04 -8.04 -17.75
CA ASP A 10 5.58 -7.84 -19.12
C ASP A 10 4.85 -6.49 -19.24
N PRO A 11 4.87 -5.87 -20.44
CA PRO A 11 4.31 -4.54 -20.64
C PRO A 11 2.78 -4.49 -20.42
N TYR A 12 2.07 -5.59 -20.60
CA TYR A 12 0.61 -5.62 -20.45
C TYR A 12 0.22 -5.58 -18.97
N THR A 13 0.87 -6.40 -18.13
CA THR A 13 0.67 -6.38 -16.69
C THR A 13 1.18 -5.08 -16.08
N LEU A 14 2.27 -4.52 -16.61
CA LEU A 14 2.78 -3.22 -16.19
C LEU A 14 1.79 -2.10 -16.52
N MET A 15 1.23 -2.07 -17.73
CA MET A 15 0.20 -1.08 -18.08
C MET A 15 -1.03 -1.22 -17.18
N ARG A 16 -1.48 -2.46 -16.93
CA ARG A 16 -2.57 -2.72 -15.96
C ARG A 16 -2.23 -2.21 -14.55
N MET A 17 -0.97 -2.29 -14.13
CA MET A 17 -0.53 -1.73 -12.86
C MET A 17 -0.69 -0.21 -12.83
N ILE A 18 -0.33 0.48 -13.93
CA ILE A 18 -0.52 1.93 -14.07
C ILE A 18 -2.01 2.27 -14.04
N ASP A 19 -2.85 1.55 -14.79
CA ASP A 19 -4.31 1.75 -14.80
C ASP A 19 -4.92 1.62 -13.40
N VAL A 20 -4.55 0.56 -12.69
CA VAL A 20 -5.14 0.27 -11.37
C VAL A 20 -4.58 1.18 -10.28
N ASN A 21 -3.28 1.46 -10.28
CA ASN A 21 -2.66 2.21 -9.20
C ASN A 21 -2.77 3.72 -9.41
N VAL A 22 -2.71 4.21 -10.66
CA VAL A 22 -2.69 5.64 -10.99
C VAL A 22 -4.05 6.12 -11.52
N PHE A 23 -4.47 5.66 -12.71
CA PHE A 23 -5.63 6.23 -13.38
C PHE A 23 -6.95 5.97 -12.65
N ASN A 24 -7.14 4.75 -12.15
CA ASN A 24 -8.33 4.44 -11.35
C ASN A 24 -8.39 5.25 -10.07
N THR A 25 -7.24 5.53 -9.44
CA THR A 25 -7.17 6.35 -8.23
C THR A 25 -7.56 7.80 -8.53
N ASP A 26 -7.03 8.41 -9.59
CA ASP A 26 -7.40 9.76 -10.01
C ASP A 26 -8.89 9.86 -10.35
N LYS A 27 -9.42 8.86 -11.06
CA LYS A 27 -10.83 8.76 -11.42
C LYS A 27 -11.75 8.67 -10.21
N THR A 28 -11.47 7.78 -9.25
CA THR A 28 -12.31 7.62 -8.05
C THR A 28 -12.24 8.83 -7.13
N ILE A 29 -11.11 9.54 -7.08
CA ILE A 29 -11.02 10.83 -6.38
C ILE A 29 -11.93 11.86 -7.06
N GLN A 30 -11.87 11.99 -8.39
CA GLN A 30 -12.76 12.92 -9.10
C GLN A 30 -14.24 12.60 -8.85
N GLN A 31 -14.62 11.33 -8.96
CA GLN A 31 -16.00 10.90 -8.66
C GLN A 31 -16.41 11.20 -7.21
N SER A 32 -15.48 11.11 -6.26
CA SER A 32 -15.73 11.45 -4.87
C SER A 32 -15.95 12.96 -4.69
N ILE A 33 -15.20 13.79 -5.42
CA ILE A 33 -15.38 15.26 -5.46
C ILE A 33 -16.76 15.59 -6.02
N ASP A 34 -17.11 15.00 -7.16
CA ASP A 34 -18.38 15.25 -7.85
C ASP A 34 -19.59 14.82 -6.98
N ALA A 35 -19.42 13.77 -6.16
CA ALA A 35 -20.43 13.29 -5.22
C ALA A 35 -20.48 14.07 -3.89
N GLY A 36 -19.62 15.07 -3.69
CA GLY A 36 -19.58 15.86 -2.44
C GLY A 36 -19.08 15.08 -1.23
N ALA A 37 -18.24 14.06 -1.43
CA ALA A 37 -17.59 13.37 -0.32
C ALA A 37 -16.69 14.34 0.45
N LYS A 38 -16.56 14.14 1.77
CA LYS A 38 -15.77 15.05 2.63
C LYS A 38 -14.28 14.75 2.60
N LYS A 39 -13.92 13.49 2.33
CA LYS A 39 -12.55 13.02 2.45
C LYS A 39 -12.30 11.79 1.60
N TYR A 40 -11.09 11.69 1.06
CA TYR A 40 -10.59 10.52 0.38
C TYR A 40 -9.39 9.94 1.13
N PHE A 41 -9.42 8.64 1.37
CA PHE A 41 -8.31 7.91 1.99
C PHE A 41 -7.72 6.92 0.99
N CYS A 42 -6.39 6.82 0.93
CA CYS A 42 -5.76 5.72 0.21
C CYS A 42 -4.45 5.25 0.84
N VAL A 43 -4.04 4.04 0.45
CA VAL A 43 -2.81 3.42 0.94
C VAL A 43 -1.66 3.68 -0.03
N SER A 44 -0.61 4.30 0.51
CA SER A 44 0.71 4.35 -0.11
C SER A 44 1.63 3.28 0.47
N THR A 45 2.89 3.25 0.07
CA THR A 45 3.87 2.23 0.48
C THR A 45 5.19 2.89 0.82
N ASP A 46 5.91 2.28 1.76
CA ASP A 46 7.33 2.53 2.04
C ASP A 46 8.19 2.68 0.76
N LYS A 47 7.90 1.85 -0.26
CA LYS A 47 8.58 1.81 -1.55
C LYS A 47 8.34 3.04 -2.44
N ALA A 48 7.41 3.93 -2.08
CA ALA A 48 7.16 5.16 -2.83
C ALA A 48 8.17 6.27 -2.49
N ALA A 49 8.83 6.21 -1.32
CA ALA A 49 9.77 7.23 -0.87
C ALA A 49 11.02 7.30 -1.76
N ASN A 50 11.62 6.13 -2.07
CA ASN A 50 12.74 5.97 -3.01
C ASN A 50 12.51 4.67 -3.81
N PRO A 51 11.78 4.76 -4.94
CA PRO A 51 11.39 3.56 -5.68
C PRO A 51 12.59 2.92 -6.39
N VAL A 52 12.84 1.64 -6.08
CA VAL A 52 13.83 0.79 -6.78
C VAL A 52 13.19 -0.19 -7.77
N ASN A 53 11.86 -0.12 -7.93
CA ASN A 53 11.07 -0.95 -8.83
C ASN A 53 9.83 -0.18 -9.35
N MET A 54 9.23 -0.64 -10.45
CA MET A 54 8.10 0.05 -11.08
C MET A 54 6.84 0.02 -10.22
N MET A 55 6.65 -0.96 -9.34
CA MET A 55 5.55 -0.96 -8.37
C MET A 55 5.65 0.25 -7.44
N GLY A 56 6.83 0.50 -6.87
CA GLY A 56 7.13 1.70 -6.09
C GLY A 56 6.98 2.96 -6.91
N ALA A 57 7.48 2.99 -8.15
CA ALA A 57 7.37 4.15 -9.04
C ALA A 57 5.90 4.47 -9.38
N SER A 58 5.06 3.47 -9.65
CA SER A 58 3.62 3.65 -9.90
C SER A 58 2.92 4.30 -8.71
N LYS A 59 3.32 3.94 -7.49
CA LYS A 59 2.81 4.53 -6.25
C LYS A 59 3.32 5.94 -6.03
N ARG A 60 4.57 6.23 -6.39
CA ARG A 60 5.10 7.60 -6.36
C ARG A 60 4.39 8.51 -7.35
N ILE A 61 4.09 8.02 -8.56
CA ILE A 61 3.29 8.75 -9.55
C ILE A 61 1.87 8.96 -9.00
N MET A 62 1.23 7.92 -8.45
CA MET A 62 -0.08 8.04 -7.79
C MET A 62 -0.08 9.14 -6.72
N GLU A 63 0.95 9.22 -5.87
CA GLU A 63 1.07 10.32 -4.87
C GLU A 63 1.09 11.72 -5.52
N MET A 64 1.72 11.90 -6.69
CA MET A 64 1.70 13.18 -7.41
C MET A 64 0.28 13.56 -7.87
N PHE A 65 -0.49 12.59 -8.38
CA PHE A 65 -1.90 12.81 -8.74
C PHE A 65 -2.74 13.16 -7.51
N LEU A 66 -2.48 12.52 -6.37
CA LEU A 66 -3.11 12.86 -5.10
C LEU A 66 -2.80 14.31 -4.70
N MET A 67 -1.56 14.77 -4.83
CA MET A 67 -1.20 16.15 -4.49
C MET A 67 -2.01 17.15 -5.31
N ARG A 68 -2.19 16.91 -6.61
CA ARG A 68 -3.06 17.73 -7.46
C ARG A 68 -4.51 17.73 -6.98
N LYS A 69 -5.08 16.56 -6.68
CA LYS A 69 -6.48 16.46 -6.24
C LYS A 69 -6.73 16.97 -4.82
N SER A 70 -5.69 17.00 -3.98
CA SER A 70 -5.77 17.49 -2.60
C SER A 70 -6.11 18.99 -2.51
N GLU A 71 -5.99 19.73 -3.61
CA GLU A 71 -6.42 21.13 -3.70
C GLU A 71 -7.95 21.27 -3.70
N GLN A 72 -8.67 20.21 -4.07
CA GLN A 72 -10.13 20.21 -4.23
C GLN A 72 -10.86 19.41 -3.12
N MET A 73 -10.16 18.50 -2.46
CA MET A 73 -10.71 17.59 -1.46
C MET A 73 -9.65 17.26 -0.41
N ALA A 74 -10.06 17.04 0.84
CA ALA A 74 -9.17 16.52 1.86
C ALA A 74 -8.74 15.09 1.51
N ILE A 75 -7.44 14.86 1.38
CA ILE A 75 -6.87 13.54 1.10
C ILE A 75 -5.87 13.19 2.19
N SER A 76 -6.04 12.03 2.82
CA SER A 76 -5.03 11.48 3.74
C SER A 76 -4.57 10.10 3.28
N THR A 77 -3.39 9.71 3.74
CA THR A 77 -2.82 8.41 3.39
C THR A 77 -2.27 7.68 4.60
N ALA A 78 -2.12 6.37 4.47
CA ALA A 78 -1.36 5.55 5.39
C ALA A 78 -0.23 4.85 4.65
N ARG A 79 0.93 4.76 5.31
CA ARG A 79 2.13 4.09 4.86
C ARG A 79 2.56 3.11 5.95
N PHE A 80 2.45 1.83 5.65
CA PHE A 80 2.91 0.76 6.52
C PHE A 80 3.75 -0.23 5.72
N ALA A 81 4.54 -1.00 6.46
CA ALA A 81 5.46 -1.99 5.91
C ALA A 81 4.70 -3.26 5.50
N ASN A 82 5.15 -4.43 5.93
CA ASN A 82 4.52 -5.69 5.59
C ASN A 82 3.37 -5.99 6.55
N VAL A 83 2.17 -6.23 6.03
CA VAL A 83 1.09 -6.80 6.83
C VAL A 83 1.30 -8.32 6.91
N ALA A 84 1.51 -8.84 8.12
CA ALA A 84 1.72 -10.25 8.37
C ALA A 84 0.56 -11.08 7.83
N PHE A 85 0.89 -12.20 7.15
CA PHE A 85 -0.08 -13.12 6.52
C PHE A 85 -1.03 -12.50 5.49
N SER A 86 -0.79 -11.27 5.03
CA SER A 86 -1.59 -10.67 3.95
C SER A 86 -1.53 -11.49 2.66
N ASP A 87 -2.60 -11.45 1.87
CA ASP A 87 -2.72 -12.29 0.67
C ASP A 87 -1.57 -12.10 -0.30
N GLY A 88 -1.02 -13.23 -0.75
CA GLY A 88 0.12 -13.30 -1.64
C GLY A 88 1.47 -12.94 -1.00
N SER A 89 1.53 -12.70 0.31
CA SER A 89 2.79 -12.56 1.04
C SER A 89 3.50 -13.91 1.22
N LEU A 90 4.78 -13.86 1.59
CA LEU A 90 5.57 -15.05 1.89
C LEU A 90 5.00 -15.82 3.10
N LEU A 91 4.55 -15.11 4.15
CA LEU A 91 3.90 -15.70 5.32
C LEU A 91 2.56 -16.37 4.96
N HIS A 92 1.74 -15.75 4.10
CA HIS A 92 0.56 -16.40 3.53
C HIS A 92 0.96 -17.68 2.77
N GLY A 93 2.08 -17.62 2.03
CA GLY A 93 2.68 -18.77 1.38
C GLY A 93 2.98 -19.93 2.34
N PHE A 94 3.46 -19.67 3.55
CA PHE A 94 3.74 -20.70 4.55
C PHE A 94 2.49 -21.51 4.90
N ASN A 95 1.37 -20.84 5.17
CA ASN A 95 0.09 -21.50 5.44
C ASN A 95 -0.31 -22.44 4.28
N GLN A 96 -0.19 -21.93 3.04
CA GLN A 96 -0.50 -22.70 1.84
C GLN A 96 0.44 -23.91 1.64
N ARG A 97 1.72 -23.78 2.01
CA ARG A 97 2.69 -24.89 1.92
C ARG A 97 2.40 -25.95 2.98
N ILE A 98 2.14 -25.55 4.23
CA ILE A 98 1.80 -26.46 5.32
C ILE A 98 0.54 -27.25 4.99
N GLN A 99 -0.52 -26.59 4.53
CA GLN A 99 -1.77 -27.24 4.13
C GLN A 99 -1.56 -28.28 3.02
N LYS A 100 -0.62 -28.02 2.11
CA LYS A 100 -0.27 -28.91 1.00
C LYS A 100 0.85 -29.90 1.32
N ARG A 101 1.35 -29.92 2.56
CA ARG A 101 2.53 -30.72 2.98
C ARG A 101 3.74 -30.49 2.07
N GLN A 102 3.97 -29.24 1.68
CA GLN A 102 5.09 -28.83 0.82
C GLN A 102 6.19 -28.15 1.65
N PRO A 103 7.45 -28.16 1.18
CA PRO A 103 8.54 -27.46 1.86
C PRO A 103 8.28 -25.97 2.04
N ILE A 104 8.77 -25.42 3.15
CA ILE A 104 8.77 -23.99 3.44
C ILE A 104 10.03 -23.37 2.83
N VAL A 105 9.87 -22.26 2.11
CA VAL A 105 10.98 -21.52 1.49
C VAL A 105 10.99 -20.10 2.05
N ALA A 106 12.10 -19.71 2.68
CA ALA A 106 12.27 -18.39 3.27
C ALA A 106 13.73 -17.91 3.13
N PRO A 107 13.96 -16.62 2.84
CA PRO A 107 15.29 -16.02 2.94
C PRO A 107 15.73 -15.92 4.41
N ASN A 108 17.02 -16.07 4.68
CA ASN A 108 17.61 -15.99 6.03
C ASN A 108 18.38 -14.68 6.28
N ASP A 109 18.57 -13.86 5.25
CA ASP A 109 19.35 -12.61 5.24
C ASP A 109 18.47 -11.35 5.10
N ILE A 110 17.16 -11.52 4.94
CA ILE A 110 16.21 -10.42 4.72
C ILE A 110 15.43 -10.09 6.00
N LYS A 111 15.62 -8.89 6.53
CA LYS A 111 14.83 -8.34 7.65
C LYS A 111 13.71 -7.42 7.15
N ARG A 112 12.52 -7.52 7.75
CA ARG A 112 11.35 -6.70 7.43
C ARG A 112 10.57 -6.39 8.71
N TYR A 113 9.99 -5.20 8.78
CA TYR A 113 9.01 -4.85 9.81
C TYR A 113 7.64 -5.42 9.43
N PHE A 114 6.98 -6.02 10.41
CA PHE A 114 5.64 -6.56 10.26
C PHE A 114 4.66 -5.86 11.18
N VAL A 115 3.45 -5.67 10.68
CA VAL A 115 2.27 -5.28 11.46
C VAL A 115 1.20 -6.34 11.29
N THR A 116 0.35 -6.51 12.29
CA THR A 116 -0.82 -7.37 12.21
C THR A 116 -1.87 -6.78 11.25
N PRO A 117 -2.79 -7.61 10.73
CA PRO A 117 -3.94 -7.10 9.99
C PRO A 117 -4.76 -6.08 10.77
N GLN A 118 -4.93 -6.27 12.09
CA GLN A 118 -5.66 -5.35 12.95
C GLN A 118 -4.97 -3.99 13.04
N GLU A 119 -3.68 -3.94 13.37
CA GLU A 119 -2.91 -2.68 13.44
C GLU A 119 -2.92 -1.94 12.10
N SER A 120 -2.86 -2.67 10.97
CA SER A 120 -2.95 -2.06 9.64
C SER A 120 -4.32 -1.43 9.38
N GLY A 121 -5.41 -2.07 9.85
CA GLY A 121 -6.76 -1.56 9.75
C GLY A 121 -6.99 -0.34 10.64
N GLU A 122 -6.51 -0.40 11.88
CA GLU A 122 -6.54 0.71 12.83
C GLU A 122 -5.81 1.93 12.29
N LEU A 123 -4.61 1.76 11.73
CA LEU A 123 -3.87 2.86 11.11
C LEU A 123 -4.61 3.47 9.92
N CYS A 124 -5.25 2.65 9.08
CA CYS A 124 -6.09 3.13 7.98
C CYS A 124 -7.28 3.94 8.49
N LEU A 125 -7.96 3.44 9.53
CA LEU A 125 -9.10 4.12 10.13
C LEU A 125 -8.70 5.45 10.79
N MET A 126 -7.59 5.45 11.54
CA MET A 126 -7.05 6.65 12.17
C MET A 126 -6.72 7.72 11.13
N SER A 127 -6.02 7.34 10.05
CA SER A 127 -5.74 8.26 8.94
C SER A 127 -7.02 8.75 8.27
N CYS A 128 -8.02 7.89 8.09
CA CYS A 128 -9.28 8.23 7.45
C CYS A 128 -10.14 9.18 8.30
N ILE A 129 -10.18 9.02 9.63
CA ILE A 129 -11.01 9.86 10.50
C ILE A 129 -10.27 11.13 10.92
N PHE A 130 -9.04 10.99 11.41
CA PHE A 130 -8.30 12.06 12.06
C PHE A 130 -7.26 12.76 11.18
N GLY A 131 -6.87 12.15 10.05
CA GLY A 131 -5.88 12.74 9.16
C GLY A 131 -6.37 14.05 8.54
N GLU A 132 -5.51 15.06 8.53
CA GLU A 132 -5.75 16.30 7.80
C GLU A 132 -5.38 16.13 6.31
N ASN A 133 -5.60 17.19 5.55
CA ASN A 133 -5.26 17.17 4.14
C ASN A 133 -3.74 17.04 3.96
N ARG A 134 -3.33 16.07 3.13
CA ARG A 134 -1.94 15.69 2.83
C ARG A 134 -1.22 14.95 3.96
N ASP A 135 -1.91 14.54 5.02
CA ASP A 135 -1.31 13.74 6.07
C ASP A 135 -0.91 12.33 5.61
N ILE A 136 0.22 11.87 6.14
CA ILE A 136 0.74 10.51 5.94
C ILE A 136 0.92 9.85 7.30
N PHE A 137 0.05 8.91 7.61
CA PHE A 137 0.10 8.13 8.84
C PHE A 137 1.02 6.93 8.66
N PHE A 138 1.94 6.72 9.59
CA PHE A 138 2.84 5.57 9.61
C PHE A 138 3.04 5.08 11.05
N PRO A 139 3.25 3.78 11.27
CA PRO A 139 3.52 3.28 12.60
C PRO A 139 4.89 3.80 13.06
N LYS A 140 4.95 4.37 14.26
CA LYS A 140 6.23 4.72 14.89
C LYS A 140 6.96 3.42 15.20
N LEU A 141 8.20 3.30 14.73
CA LEU A 141 9.05 2.16 15.04
C LEU A 141 9.44 2.26 16.53
N SER A 142 8.89 1.38 17.36
CA SER A 142 9.31 1.20 18.76
C SER A 142 10.35 0.07 18.83
N GLU A 143 11.20 0.07 19.86
CA GLU A 143 12.16 -1.03 20.09
C GLU A 143 11.48 -2.41 20.19
N ALA A 144 10.20 -2.45 20.59
CA ALA A 144 9.39 -3.67 20.66
C ALA A 144 9.03 -4.29 19.30
N LEU A 145 9.20 -3.57 18.18
CA LEU A 145 8.98 -4.09 16.81
C LEU A 145 10.14 -4.97 16.31
N HIS A 146 11.19 -5.16 17.11
CA HIS A 146 12.24 -6.16 16.90
C HIS A 146 11.92 -7.44 17.67
N LEU A 147 10.85 -8.14 17.28
CA LEU A 147 10.61 -9.53 17.68
C LEU A 147 10.49 -10.40 16.44
#